data_AF-A0A2E9NKL4-F1
#
_entry.id   AF-A0A2E9NKL4-F1
#
_cell.length_a   1.000
_cell.length_b   1.000
_cell.length_c   1.000
_cell.angle_alpha   90.00
_cell.angle_beta   90.00
_cell.angle_gamma   90.00
#
_symmetry.space_group_name_H-M   'P 1'
#
loop_
_entity.id
_entity.type
_entity.pdbx_description
1 polymer ?
#
loop_
_entity_poly.entity_id
_entity_poly.type
_entity_poly.pdbx_seq_one_letter_code
_entity_poly.pdbx_strand_id
1 'polypeptide(L)'
;MIGQGDAAPGIDARKLQPGDTLVMRTRNTAYTLQLENPARCMGRGTSDGKHVTDESAMYVLGSTLSGRGTMVKLGWVLLGFRMVLLVPGRELLTTPVQSLSVNGQPLIAAQGTH
;
A
#
# COMPACT_ATOMS: atom_id res chain seq x y z
N MET A 1 10.66 4.57 21.39
CA MET A 1 11.94 4.11 20.82
C MET A 1 11.63 3.00 19.84
N ILE A 2 11.69 3.27 18.53
CA ILE A 2 11.60 2.25 17.48
C ILE A 2 12.95 2.26 16.77
N GLY A 3 13.63 1.12 16.84
CA GLY A 3 15.04 0.95 16.54
C GLY A 3 15.37 1.17 15.06
N GLN A 4 16.52 1.80 14.88
CA GLN A 4 17.25 2.00 13.64
C GLN A 4 17.77 0.65 13.12
N GLY A 5 17.36 0.33 11.90
CA GLY A 5 17.82 -0.82 11.11
C GLY A 5 17.15 -0.73 9.75
N ASP A 6 17.77 0.04 8.85
CA ASP A 6 17.59 0.13 7.39
C ASP A 6 16.36 -0.59 6.79
N ALA A 7 15.16 -0.14 7.15
CA ALA A 7 13.91 -0.63 6.59
C ALA A 7 13.17 0.56 5.99
N ALA A 8 12.90 0.48 4.69
CA ALA A 8 12.15 1.51 3.99
C ALA A 8 10.85 1.86 4.74
N PRO A 9 10.50 3.16 4.87
CA PRO A 9 9.34 3.58 5.61
C PRO A 9 8.07 3.02 4.97
N GLY A 10 7.16 2.49 5.79
CA GLY A 10 5.93 1.89 5.29
C GLY A 10 5.03 1.35 6.40
N ILE A 11 3.91 0.76 6.00
CA ILE A 11 2.86 0.27 6.90
C ILE A 11 2.62 -1.21 6.67
N ASP A 12 2.50 -1.96 7.76
CA ASP A 12 1.94 -3.32 7.73
C ASP A 12 0.41 -3.22 7.68
N ALA A 13 -0.21 -3.52 6.55
CA ALA A 13 -1.66 -3.42 6.40
C ALA A 13 -2.40 -4.35 7.38
N ARG A 14 -1.74 -5.40 7.89
CA ARG A 14 -2.31 -6.35 8.87
C ARG A 14 -2.41 -5.79 10.28
N LYS A 15 -1.67 -4.72 10.57
CA LYS A 15 -1.69 -4.05 11.87
C LYS A 15 -2.70 -2.89 11.92
N LEU A 16 -3.34 -2.59 10.78
CA LEU A 16 -4.42 -1.63 10.71
C LEU A 16 -5.73 -2.23 11.22
N GLN A 17 -6.72 -1.38 11.45
CA GLN A 17 -8.02 -1.75 11.96
C GLN A 17 -9.03 -1.91 10.82
N PRO A 18 -10.04 -2.78 10.95
CA PRO A 18 -11.19 -2.76 10.06
C PRO A 18 -11.83 -1.36 10.05
N GLY A 19 -12.17 -0.86 8.87
CA GLY A 19 -12.66 0.49 8.65
C GLY A 19 -11.58 1.53 8.34
N ASP A 20 -10.29 1.23 8.60
CA ASP A 20 -9.20 2.15 8.28
C ASP A 20 -9.12 2.36 6.77
N THR A 21 -8.97 3.62 6.37
CA THR A 21 -8.80 4.04 4.98
C THR A 21 -7.34 4.26 4.68
N LEU A 22 -6.76 3.38 3.86
CA LEU A 22 -5.40 3.48 3.35
C LEU A 22 -5.41 4.19 1.99
N VAL A 23 -4.65 5.28 1.87
CA VAL A 23 -4.45 5.99 0.60
C VAL A 23 -3.00 5.89 0.17
N MET A 24 -2.79 5.28 -0.99
CA MET A 24 -1.48 5.03 -1.58
C MET A 24 -1.35 5.86 -2.85
N ARG A 25 -0.48 6.87 -2.85
CA ARG A 25 -0.19 7.64 -4.07
C ARG A 25 1.07 7.11 -4.72
N THR A 26 0.96 6.72 -5.97
CA THR A 26 2.07 6.29 -6.82
C THR A 26 2.40 7.40 -7.81
N ARG A 27 3.33 7.18 -8.75
CA ARG A 27 3.73 8.20 -9.74
C ARG A 27 2.54 8.74 -10.56
N ASN A 28 1.61 7.85 -10.93
CA ASN A 28 0.57 8.16 -11.92
C ASN A 28 -0.86 7.98 -11.40
N THR A 29 -1.02 7.39 -10.22
CA THR A 29 -2.32 6.90 -9.71
C THR A 29 -2.35 6.98 -8.19
N ALA A 30 -3.47 7.44 -7.65
CA ALA A 30 -3.83 7.22 -6.25
C ALA A 30 -4.78 6.02 -6.11
N TYR A 31 -4.53 5.19 -5.10
CA TYR A 31 -5.39 4.08 -4.72
C TYR A 31 -5.93 4.36 -3.33
N THR A 32 -7.24 4.30 -3.17
CA THR A 32 -7.93 4.43 -1.88
C THR A 32 -8.52 3.08 -1.54
N LEU A 33 -8.23 2.58 -0.35
CA LEU A 33 -8.65 1.26 0.12
C LEU A 33 -9.17 1.39 1.55
N GLN A 34 -10.45 1.11 1.76
CA GLN A 34 -11.01 0.91 3.09
C GLN A 34 -10.86 -0.56 3.48
N LEU A 35 -10.14 -0.84 4.55
CA LEU A 35 -9.86 -2.20 4.99
C LEU A 35 -11.10 -2.84 5.61
N GLU A 36 -11.47 -4.01 5.12
CA GLU A 36 -12.55 -4.83 5.68
C GLU A 36 -11.97 -5.95 6.55
N ASN A 37 -10.87 -6.55 6.10
CA ASN A 37 -10.16 -7.61 6.81
C ASN A 37 -8.63 -7.35 6.73
N PRO A 38 -8.07 -6.58 7.69
CA PRO A 38 -6.65 -6.29 7.75
C PRO A 38 -5.78 -7.55 7.82
N ALA A 39 -6.19 -8.58 8.55
CA ALA A 39 -5.43 -9.83 8.69
C ALA A 39 -5.21 -10.55 7.34
N ARG A 40 -6.12 -10.35 6.38
CA ARG A 40 -6.01 -10.84 5.00
C ARG A 40 -5.56 -9.77 4.01
N CYS A 41 -5.18 -8.58 4.49
CA CYS A 41 -4.85 -7.41 3.68
C CYS A 41 -5.94 -7.04 2.66
N MET A 42 -7.20 -7.29 3.02
CA MET A 42 -8.35 -7.16 2.13
C MET A 42 -9.19 -5.94 2.49
N GLY A 43 -9.65 -5.23 1.48
CA GLY A 43 -10.60 -4.15 1.62
C GLY A 43 -11.35 -3.86 0.34
N ARG A 44 -12.10 -2.77 0.34
CA ARG A 44 -12.78 -2.23 -0.84
C ARG A 44 -12.27 -0.86 -1.19
N GLY A 45 -12.20 -0.55 -2.46
CA GLY A 45 -11.66 0.73 -2.87
C GLY A 45 -11.70 0.99 -4.36
N THR A 46 -11.10 2.11 -4.72
CA THR A 46 -10.94 2.55 -6.11
C THR A 46 -9.53 3.06 -6.35
N SER A 47 -9.20 3.20 -7.63
CA SER A 47 -8.12 4.09 -8.08
C SER A 47 -8.73 5.43 -8.50
N ASP A 48 -7.90 6.41 -8.84
CA ASP A 48 -8.26 7.71 -9.43
C ASP A 48 -9.02 7.67 -10.78
N GLY A 49 -9.92 6.71 -10.98
CA GLY A 49 -10.70 6.49 -12.20
C GLY A 49 -9.98 5.71 -13.30
N LYS A 50 -8.80 5.13 -13.05
CA LYS A 50 -7.96 4.52 -14.11
C LYS A 50 -7.94 3.00 -14.11
N HIS A 51 -7.60 2.40 -12.99
CA HIS A 51 -7.33 0.95 -12.89
C HIS A 51 -8.41 0.19 -12.14
N VAL A 52 -9.09 0.85 -11.21
CA VAL A 52 -10.24 0.37 -10.48
C VAL A 52 -11.22 1.54 -10.46
N THR A 53 -12.16 1.54 -11.39
CA THR A 53 -13.13 2.62 -11.63
C THR A 53 -14.28 2.56 -10.65
N ASP A 54 -14.70 1.34 -10.32
CA ASP A 54 -15.82 1.05 -9.43
C ASP A 54 -15.29 0.45 -8.13
N GLU A 55 -15.98 0.73 -7.02
CA GLU A 55 -15.57 0.21 -5.73
C GLU A 55 -15.52 -1.32 -5.75
N SER A 56 -14.30 -1.85 -5.64
CA SER A 56 -13.99 -3.25 -5.85
C SER A 56 -13.16 -3.80 -4.70
N ALA A 57 -13.28 -5.10 -4.46
CA ALA A 57 -12.42 -5.80 -3.53
C ALA A 57 -10.96 -5.70 -3.99
N MET A 58 -10.07 -5.26 -3.11
CA MET A 58 -8.62 -5.25 -3.34
C MET A 58 -7.89 -5.98 -2.23
N TYR A 59 -6.83 -6.68 -2.61
CA TYR A 59 -5.92 -7.32 -1.68
C TYR A 59 -4.54 -6.74 -1.85
N VAL A 60 -3.94 -6.30 -0.74
CA VAL A 60 -2.55 -5.86 -0.70
C VAL A 60 -1.67 -7.10 -0.48
N LEU A 61 -1.08 -7.63 -1.54
CA LEU A 61 -0.19 -8.79 -1.41
C LEU A 61 1.14 -8.39 -0.76
N GLY A 62 1.67 -7.22 -1.12
CA GLY A 62 2.87 -6.65 -0.51
C GLY A 62 3.67 -5.74 -1.43
N SER A 63 4.86 -5.38 -0.96
CA SER A 63 5.79 -4.49 -1.65
C SER A 63 6.90 -5.25 -2.38
N THR A 64 7.26 -4.79 -3.57
CA THR A 64 8.32 -5.35 -4.43
C THR A 64 9.21 -4.25 -5.01
N LEU A 65 10.50 -4.55 -5.20
CA LEU A 65 11.47 -3.61 -5.75
C LEU A 65 11.34 -3.50 -7.28
N SER A 66 11.36 -4.63 -7.98
CA SER A 66 11.38 -4.70 -9.45
C SER A 66 9.99 -4.94 -10.05
N GLY A 67 9.04 -5.47 -9.27
CA GLY A 67 7.75 -5.92 -9.80
C GLY A 67 7.78 -7.23 -10.56
N ARG A 68 8.94 -7.92 -10.65
CA ARG A 68 9.06 -9.25 -11.23
C ARG A 68 9.55 -10.23 -10.17
N GLY A 69 8.62 -11.02 -9.63
CA GLY A 69 8.91 -12.25 -8.89
C GLY A 69 9.36 -12.11 -7.43
N THR A 70 10.03 -11.02 -7.04
CA THR A 70 10.55 -10.90 -5.67
C THR A 70 9.73 -9.93 -4.84
N MET A 71 8.94 -10.48 -3.92
CA MET A 71 8.28 -9.69 -2.90
C MET A 71 9.28 -9.38 -1.77
N VAL A 72 9.47 -8.09 -1.50
CA VAL A 72 10.37 -7.61 -0.45
C VAL A 72 9.69 -7.72 0.91
N LYS A 73 8.37 -7.48 0.96
CA LYS A 73 7.61 -7.55 2.21
C LYS A 73 6.12 -7.81 1.97
N LEU A 74 5.66 -9.00 2.38
CA LEU A 74 4.26 -9.44 2.29
C LEU A 74 3.34 -8.65 3.22
N GLY A 75 2.19 -8.21 2.72
CA GLY A 75 1.18 -7.44 3.45
C GLY A 75 1.58 -6.01 3.81
N TRP A 76 2.76 -5.56 3.37
CA TRP A 76 3.26 -4.21 3.65
C TRP A 76 3.13 -3.29 2.44
N VAL A 77 2.87 -2.02 2.73
CA VAL A 77 2.97 -0.90 1.78
C VAL A 77 4.19 -0.06 2.13
N LEU A 78 5.23 -0.13 1.30
CA LEU A 78 6.49 0.57 1.50
C LEU A 78 6.62 1.77 0.55
N LEU A 79 7.05 2.91 1.08
CA LEU A 79 7.42 4.08 0.29
C LEU A 79 8.67 3.77 -0.55
N GLY A 80 8.65 4.18 -1.81
CA GLY A 80 9.72 3.91 -2.78
C GLY A 80 9.64 2.52 -3.45
N PHE A 81 8.70 1.67 -3.05
CA PHE A 81 8.51 0.33 -3.62
C PHE A 81 7.21 0.24 -4.41
N ARG A 82 7.15 -0.72 -5.33
CA ARG A 82 5.93 -1.04 -6.07
C ARG A 82 5.04 -1.93 -5.22
N MET A 83 3.73 -1.75 -5.36
CA MET A 83 2.73 -2.58 -4.73
C MET A 83 2.22 -3.62 -5.71
N VAL A 84 1.98 -4.82 -5.19
CA VAL A 84 1.20 -5.84 -5.87
C VAL A 84 -0.19 -5.85 -5.25
N LEU A 85 -1.17 -5.41 -6.02
CA LEU A 85 -2.58 -5.40 -5.64
C LEU A 85 -3.32 -6.46 -6.43
N LEU A 86 -4.05 -7.35 -5.77
CA LEU A 86 -4.99 -8.23 -6.46
C LEU A 86 -6.36 -7.56 -6.48
N VAL A 87 -6.92 -7.39 -7.66
CA VAL A 87 -8.29 -6.88 -7.87
C VAL A 87 -9.07 -7.93 -8.67
N PRO A 88 -10.41 -7.84 -8.80
CA PRO A 88 -11.18 -8.88 -9.48
C PRO A 88 -10.66 -9.10 -10.90
N GLY A 89 -10.27 -10.34 -11.19
CA GLY A 89 -9.81 -10.78 -12.51
C GLY A 89 -8.39 -10.37 -12.92
N ARG A 90 -7.62 -9.64 -12.10
CA ARG A 90 -6.23 -9.30 -12.44
C ARG A 90 -5.35 -8.88 -11.27
N GLU A 91 -4.05 -9.06 -11.44
CA GLU A 91 -3.03 -8.44 -10.60
C GLU A 91 -2.65 -7.06 -11.17
N LEU A 92 -2.56 -6.07 -10.29
CA LEU A 92 -2.07 -4.73 -10.58
C LEU A 92 -0.72 -4.53 -9.90
N LEU A 93 0.30 -4.36 -10.73
CA LEU A 93 1.61 -3.91 -10.27
C LEU A 93 1.69 -2.40 -10.39
N THR A 94 1.89 -1.72 -9.26
CA THR A 94 1.97 -0.26 -9.28
C THR A 94 3.35 0.25 -9.70
N THR A 95 3.43 1.55 -9.98
CA THR A 95 4.71 2.29 -9.87
C THR A 95 5.06 2.50 -8.40
N PRO A 96 6.32 2.87 -8.07
CA PRO A 96 6.69 3.13 -6.68
C PRO A 96 5.74 4.05 -5.93
N VAL A 97 5.37 3.68 -4.70
CA VAL A 97 4.55 4.50 -3.80
C VAL A 97 5.36 5.72 -3.38
N GLN A 98 4.81 6.90 -3.61
CA GLN A 98 5.42 8.19 -3.31
C GLN A 98 4.92 8.77 -1.98
N SER A 99 3.67 8.49 -1.62
CA SER A 99 3.11 8.89 -0.33
C SER A 99 2.06 7.89 0.13
N LEU A 100 1.90 7.79 1.44
CA LEU A 100 0.99 6.89 2.11
C LEU A 100 0.27 7.65 3.22
N SER A 101 -1.03 7.43 3.40
CA SER A 101 -1.77 7.91 4.56
C SER A 101 -2.77 6.88 5.05
N VAL A 102 -3.06 6.92 6.35
CA VAL A 102 -4.10 6.13 7.00
C VAL A 102 -5.07 7.09 7.65
N ASN A 103 -6.36 6.99 7.32
CA ASN A 103 -7.41 7.87 7.83
C ASN A 103 -7.07 9.37 7.66
N GLY A 104 -6.44 9.71 6.53
CA GLY A 104 -5.99 11.08 6.24
C GLY A 104 -4.68 11.50 6.94
N GLN A 105 -4.16 10.70 7.87
CA GLN A 105 -2.87 10.97 8.52
C GLN A 105 -1.72 10.46 7.65
N PRO A 106 -0.84 11.34 7.13
CA PRO A 106 0.26 10.93 6.29
C PRO A 106 1.30 10.14 7.10
N LEU A 107 1.82 9.06 6.50
CA LEU A 107 3.03 8.43 6.99
C LEU A 107 4.21 9.37 6.69
N ILE A 108 4.72 10.02 7.72
CA ILE A 108 5.96 10.79 7.62
C ILE A 108 7.11 9.80 7.75
N ALA A 109 7.83 9.58 6.65
CA ALA A 109 9.14 8.95 6.73
C ALA A 109 9.99 9.79 7.69
N ALA A 110 10.56 9.17 8.73
CA ALA A 110 11.55 9.84 9.55
C ALA A 110 12.66 10.33 8.60
N GLN A 111 12.73 11.65 8.40
CA GLN A 111 13.77 12.28 7.62
C GLN A 111 15.07 11.91 8.32
N GLY A 112 15.88 11.05 7.71
CA GLY A 112 17.23 10.79 8.20
C GLY A 112 17.98 12.11 8.15
N THR A 113 18.25 12.69 9.31
CA THR A 113 19.29 13.69 9.47
C THR A 113 20.60 12.99 9.10
N HIS A 114 21.14 13.33 7.94
CA HIS A 114 22.54 13.08 7.61
C HIS A 114 23.44 13.97 8.47
#